data_AF-A0A667X0Q8-F1
#
_entry.id   AF-A0A667X0Q8-F1
#
_cell.length_a   1.000
_cell.length_b   1.000
_cell.length_c   1.000
_cell.angle_alpha   90.00
_cell.angle_beta   90.00
_cell.angle_gamma   90.00
#
_symmetry.space_group_name_H-M   'P 1'
#
loop_
_entity.id
_entity.type
_entity.pdbx_description
1 polymer ?
#
loop_
_entity_poly.entity_id
_entity_poly.type
_entity_poly.pdbx_seq_one_letter_code
_entity_poly.pdbx_strand_id
1 'polypeptide(L)'
;MLGTLRCTTNLDRETEDRYELHLLASDHGRPFALTSTARVTIFVEDINDNQPKVILPNSNLSCLTVSPATVAGTMVTKIYAIDEDSGLNSEITYTIAAREPAHHSSPFRLDSRSGNITLAQRLLGTDLGMHHLFIVVSDGGKPAPLHTTVWVNLLVNETMEPCHLDSVPRSLPYRLAPTPAEAPICDMEERTTGSAQLIFFVGLGMMLTSICLFVATAVFYLKQKKRSPRQNKTGQIGENEIPENRKILL
;
A
#
# COMPACT_ATOMS: atom_id res chain seq x y z
N MET A 1 28.30 -17.85 3.83
CA MET A 1 27.75 -16.49 3.67
C MET A 1 26.26 -16.55 3.94
N LEU A 2 25.71 -15.61 4.71
CA LEU A 2 24.25 -15.48 4.86
C LEU A 2 23.71 -14.72 3.63
N GLY A 3 22.76 -15.32 2.91
CA GLY A 3 22.07 -14.68 1.80
C GLY A 3 21.08 -13.65 2.31
N THR A 4 21.54 -12.41 2.50
CA THR A 4 20.72 -11.30 3.02
C THR A 4 20.41 -10.34 1.89
N LEU A 5 19.13 -10.00 1.72
CA LEU A 5 18.71 -8.91 0.82
C LEU A 5 18.71 -7.60 1.60
N ARG A 6 19.24 -6.54 1.00
CA ARG A 6 19.27 -5.19 1.57
C ARG A 6 18.95 -4.20 0.46
N CYS A 7 18.15 -3.19 0.78
CA CYS A 7 17.93 -2.07 -0.12
C CYS A 7 19.16 -1.17 -0.10
N THR A 8 19.58 -0.70 -1.28
CA THR A 8 20.65 0.29 -1.45
C THR A 8 20.12 1.72 -1.46
N THR A 9 18.83 1.87 -1.77
CA THR A 9 18.09 3.14 -1.82
C THR A 9 16.76 2.98 -1.09
N ASN A 10 16.08 4.11 -0.86
CA ASN A 10 14.70 4.08 -0.41
C ASN A 10 13.82 3.46 -1.51
N LEU A 11 12.82 2.69 -1.08
CA LEU A 11 11.77 2.18 -1.94
C LEU A 11 10.62 3.18 -1.91
N ASP A 12 10.03 3.40 -3.07
CA ASP A 12 8.93 4.33 -3.30
C ASP A 12 7.91 3.63 -4.19
N ARG A 13 6.71 3.37 -3.65
CA ARG A 13 5.72 2.53 -4.33
C ARG A 13 5.15 3.25 -5.54
N GLU A 14 5.05 4.57 -5.46
CA GLU A 14 4.57 5.48 -6.48
C GLU A 14 5.49 5.45 -7.71
N THR A 15 6.79 5.25 -7.49
CA THR A 15 7.77 5.02 -8.56
C THR A 15 7.75 3.59 -9.09
N GLU A 16 7.85 2.57 -8.22
CA GLU A 16 7.83 1.16 -8.62
C GLU A 16 7.31 0.28 -7.47
N ASP A 17 6.18 -0.40 -7.70
CA ASP A 17 5.51 -1.21 -6.68
C ASP A 17 6.03 -2.67 -6.60
N ARG A 18 6.84 -3.10 -7.58
CA ARG A 18 7.25 -4.49 -7.70
C ARG A 18 8.63 -4.68 -8.33
N TYR A 19 9.48 -5.46 -7.66
CA TYR A 19 10.79 -5.87 -8.18
C TYR A 19 10.87 -7.38 -8.39
N GLU A 20 11.52 -7.82 -9.46
CA GLU A 20 11.82 -9.23 -9.71
C GLU A 20 13.32 -9.50 -9.71
N LEU A 21 13.76 -10.37 -8.80
CA LEU A 21 15.15 -10.78 -8.66
C LEU A 21 15.32 -12.24 -9.09
N HIS A 22 16.36 -12.49 -9.89
CA HIS A 22 16.78 -13.84 -10.27
C HIS A 22 18.08 -14.19 -9.54
N LEU A 23 17.98 -15.08 -8.56
CA LEU A 23 19.09 -15.52 -7.73
C LEU A 23 19.73 -16.78 -8.31
N LEU A 24 21.05 -16.87 -8.22
CA LEU A 24 21.83 -18.06 -8.55
C LEU A 24 22.65 -18.46 -7.31
N ALA A 25 22.42 -19.67 -6.83
CA ALA A 25 23.28 -20.30 -5.84
C ALA A 25 24.26 -21.24 -6.56
N SER A 26 25.53 -21.23 -6.14
CA SER A 26 26.58 -22.13 -6.63
C SER A 26 27.32 -22.73 -5.45
N ASP A 27 27.63 -24.02 -5.52
CA ASP A 27 28.61 -24.62 -4.59
C ASP A 27 30.05 -24.35 -5.04
N HIS A 28 31.02 -24.86 -4.27
CA HIS A 28 32.46 -24.75 -4.55
C HIS A 28 33.05 -26.04 -5.14
N GLY A 29 32.23 -26.87 -5.81
CA GLY A 29 32.67 -28.13 -6.41
C GLY A 29 33.77 -27.95 -7.46
N ARG A 30 34.69 -28.94 -7.56
CA ARG A 30 35.73 -29.01 -8.61
C ARG A 30 35.74 -30.42 -9.22
N PRO A 31 35.87 -30.59 -10.55
CA PRO A 31 36.04 -29.55 -11.57
C PRO A 31 34.74 -28.80 -11.94
N PHE A 32 33.58 -29.29 -11.50
CA PHE A 32 32.28 -28.69 -11.80
C PHE A 32 31.57 -28.28 -10.51
N ALA A 33 31.03 -27.07 -10.49
CA ALA A 33 30.15 -26.58 -9.44
C ALA A 33 28.70 -26.87 -9.78
N LEU A 34 27.90 -27.25 -8.79
CA LEU A 34 26.45 -27.35 -8.93
C LEU A 34 25.82 -25.98 -8.70
N THR A 35 24.84 -25.64 -9.53
CA THR A 35 24.10 -24.39 -9.42
C THR A 35 22.60 -24.60 -9.34
N SER A 36 21.90 -23.64 -8.75
CA SER A 36 20.43 -23.61 -8.67
C SER A 36 19.94 -22.17 -8.74
N THR A 37 18.83 -21.94 -9.41
CA THR A 37 18.23 -20.60 -9.54
C THR A 37 16.93 -20.48 -8.76
N ALA A 38 16.62 -19.27 -8.32
CA ALA A 38 15.34 -18.93 -7.69
C ALA A 38 14.86 -17.57 -8.19
N ARG A 39 13.55 -17.40 -8.35
CA ARG A 39 12.92 -16.10 -8.59
C ARG A 39 12.32 -15.58 -7.29
N VAL A 40 12.63 -14.32 -6.97
CA VAL A 40 12.07 -13.61 -5.82
C VAL A 40 11.34 -12.39 -6.35
N THR A 41 10.04 -12.30 -6.07
CA THR A 41 9.24 -11.11 -6.35
C THR A 41 9.06 -10.34 -5.06
N ILE A 42 9.42 -9.07 -5.06
CA ILE A 42 9.29 -8.14 -3.94
C ILE A 42 8.16 -7.19 -4.28
N PHE A 43 7.21 -7.02 -3.36
CA PHE A 43 6.15 -6.03 -3.46
C PHE A 43 6.44 -4.92 -2.44
N VAL A 44 6.34 -3.67 -2.88
CA VAL A 44 6.47 -2.50 -2.01
C VAL A 44 5.09 -2.20 -1.43
N GLU A 45 5.02 -2.13 -0.10
CA GLU A 45 3.79 -1.73 0.58
C GLU A 45 3.61 -0.21 0.51
N ASP A 46 2.36 0.21 0.39
CA ASP A 46 1.96 1.61 0.34
C ASP A 46 2.02 2.27 1.71
N ILE A 47 2.44 3.53 1.75
CA ILE A 47 2.38 4.40 2.93
C ILE A 47 1.64 5.68 2.55
N ASN A 48 0.93 6.30 3.50
CA ASN A 48 0.21 7.54 3.23
C ASN A 48 1.17 8.73 3.27
N ASP A 49 1.91 8.98 2.19
CA ASP A 49 2.89 10.06 2.09
C ASP A 49 2.62 11.05 0.95
N ASN A 50 1.57 10.85 0.16
CA ASN A 50 1.08 11.84 -0.79
C ASN A 50 -0.22 12.47 -0.31
N GLN A 51 -0.31 13.79 -0.46
CA GLN A 51 -1.54 14.53 -0.13
C GLN A 51 -2.43 14.67 -1.36
N PRO A 52 -3.76 14.73 -1.20
CA PRO A 52 -4.67 14.88 -2.34
C PRO A 52 -4.39 16.16 -3.12
N LYS A 53 -4.20 16.04 -4.44
CA LYS A 53 -3.94 17.14 -5.36
C LYS A 53 -5.20 17.55 -6.11
N VAL A 54 -5.66 18.77 -5.88
CA VAL A 54 -6.82 19.34 -6.59
C VAL A 54 -6.45 19.67 -8.04
N ILE A 55 -7.16 19.06 -8.98
CA ILE A 55 -7.02 19.25 -10.43
C ILE A 55 -8.05 20.26 -10.95
N LEU A 56 -9.27 20.26 -10.38
CA LEU A 56 -10.33 21.22 -10.71
C LEU A 56 -11.01 21.74 -9.43
N PRO A 57 -11.44 23.02 -9.41
CA PRO A 57 -11.20 24.04 -10.43
C PRO A 57 -9.72 24.49 -10.46
N ASN A 58 -9.26 25.02 -11.60
CA ASN A 58 -7.91 25.58 -11.69
C ASN A 58 -7.79 26.79 -10.73
N SER A 59 -6.84 26.73 -9.81
CA SER A 59 -6.66 27.68 -8.69
C SER A 59 -6.53 29.15 -9.11
N ASN A 60 -6.24 29.42 -10.39
CA ASN A 60 -6.00 30.77 -10.90
C ASN A 60 -7.21 31.43 -11.59
N LEU A 61 -8.34 30.75 -11.84
CA LEU A 61 -9.21 31.23 -12.94
C LEU A 61 -10.73 31.07 -12.82
N SER A 62 -11.33 30.74 -11.68
CA SER A 62 -12.80 30.60 -11.67
C SER A 62 -13.47 31.19 -10.45
N CYS A 63 -13.74 32.49 -10.54
CA CYS A 63 -14.98 33.00 -9.95
C CYS A 63 -16.12 32.47 -10.82
N LEU A 64 -16.77 31.38 -10.40
CA LEU A 64 -17.95 30.89 -11.12
C LEU A 64 -19.13 31.79 -10.79
N THR A 65 -19.91 32.12 -11.80
CA THR A 65 -21.09 32.96 -11.60
C THR A 65 -22.35 32.11 -11.65
N VAL A 66 -23.26 32.34 -10.71
CA VAL A 66 -24.52 31.61 -10.54
C VAL A 66 -25.68 32.59 -10.62
N SER A 67 -26.68 32.27 -11.43
CA SER A 67 -27.91 33.05 -11.50
C SER A 67 -28.81 32.73 -10.30
N PRO A 68 -29.44 33.73 -9.66
CA PRO A 68 -30.51 33.52 -8.70
C PRO A 68 -31.71 32.73 -9.25
N ALA A 69 -31.89 32.71 -10.57
CA ALA A 69 -32.92 31.93 -11.25
C ALA A 69 -32.55 30.43 -11.38
N THR A 70 -31.33 30.02 -11.03
CA THR A 70 -30.91 28.62 -11.04
C THR A 70 -31.80 27.78 -10.11
N VAL A 71 -32.23 26.63 -10.62
CA VAL A 71 -33.14 25.73 -9.90
C VAL A 71 -32.37 24.97 -8.81
N ALA A 72 -32.97 24.81 -7.63
CA ALA A 72 -32.40 23.98 -6.57
C ALA A 72 -32.19 22.53 -7.06
N GLY A 73 -31.08 21.93 -6.66
CA GLY A 73 -30.59 20.64 -7.16
C GLY A 73 -29.67 20.75 -8.37
N THR A 74 -29.56 21.91 -9.01
CA THR A 74 -28.64 22.11 -10.15
C THR A 74 -27.20 22.01 -9.70
N MET A 75 -26.38 21.27 -10.45
CA MET A 75 -24.94 21.21 -10.27
C MET A 75 -24.29 22.52 -10.74
N VAL A 76 -23.62 23.21 -9.83
CA VAL A 76 -22.94 24.50 -10.06
C VAL A 76 -21.53 24.26 -10.57
N THR A 77 -20.79 23.38 -9.89
CA THR A 77 -19.42 23.03 -10.26
C THR A 77 -19.00 21.71 -9.64
N LYS A 78 -17.76 21.30 -9.88
CA LYS A 78 -17.15 20.10 -9.31
C LYS A 78 -15.75 20.41 -8.80
N ILE A 79 -15.42 19.86 -7.65
CA ILE A 79 -14.04 19.70 -7.22
C ILE A 79 -13.59 18.30 -7.61
N TYR A 80 -12.43 18.25 -8.25
CA TYR A 80 -11.80 17.01 -8.62
C TYR A 80 -10.37 17.03 -8.11
N ALA A 81 -10.04 16.03 -7.29
CA ALA A 81 -8.69 15.79 -6.81
C ALA A 81 -8.25 14.37 -7.16
N ILE A 82 -6.94 14.18 -7.19
CA ILE A 82 -6.27 12.90 -7.36
C ILE A 82 -5.26 12.71 -6.24
N ASP A 83 -4.99 11.47 -5.89
CA ASP A 83 -3.95 11.10 -4.93
C ASP A 83 -3.11 9.97 -5.56
N GLU A 84 -1.80 10.02 -5.38
CA GLU A 84 -0.85 9.08 -6.02
C GLU A 84 -0.69 7.79 -5.20
N ASP A 85 -1.15 7.81 -3.94
CA ASP A 85 -1.17 6.65 -3.04
C ASP A 85 -2.17 5.58 -3.51
N SER A 86 -2.29 4.47 -2.76
CA SER A 86 -3.15 3.34 -3.13
C SER A 86 -4.23 3.01 -2.09
N GLY A 87 -5.35 2.45 -2.57
CA GLY A 87 -6.41 1.98 -1.69
C GLY A 87 -7.00 3.10 -0.81
N LEU A 88 -6.97 2.94 0.51
CA LEU A 88 -7.51 3.94 1.45
C LEU A 88 -6.67 5.21 1.51
N ASN A 89 -5.36 5.11 1.24
CA ASN A 89 -4.44 6.25 1.23
C ASN A 89 -4.73 7.19 0.05
N SER A 90 -5.39 6.71 -1.02
CA SER A 90 -5.90 7.55 -2.10
C SER A 90 -7.42 7.70 -2.16
N GLU A 91 -8.15 7.25 -1.13
CA GLU A 91 -9.61 7.39 -1.07
C GLU A 91 -10.00 8.80 -0.64
N ILE A 92 -10.34 9.64 -1.61
CA ILE A 92 -10.62 11.07 -1.39
C ILE A 92 -12.04 11.32 -0.89
N THR A 93 -12.13 12.16 0.16
CA THR A 93 -13.36 12.74 0.70
C THR A 93 -13.30 14.28 0.67
N TYR A 94 -14.44 14.90 0.36
CA TYR A 94 -14.59 16.35 0.27
C TYR A 94 -15.49 16.90 1.38
N THR A 95 -15.09 17.99 2.03
CA THR A 95 -15.92 18.64 3.07
C THR A 95 -15.88 20.16 2.97
N ILE A 96 -17.02 20.82 3.18
CA ILE A 96 -17.06 22.26 3.38
C ILE A 96 -16.74 22.50 4.86
N ALA A 97 -15.63 23.16 5.13
CA ALA A 97 -15.25 23.51 6.49
C ALA A 97 -16.20 24.60 7.03
N ALA A 98 -16.80 24.34 8.20
CA ALA A 98 -17.58 25.33 8.91
C ALA A 98 -16.64 26.47 9.34
N ARG A 99 -16.93 27.69 8.88
CA ARG A 99 -16.28 28.90 9.36
C ARG A 99 -17.26 29.70 10.21
N GLU A 100 -16.81 30.09 11.39
CA GLU A 100 -17.53 31.02 12.25
C GLU A 100 -17.41 32.47 11.72
N PRO A 101 -18.45 33.30 11.86
CA PRO A 101 -19.74 32.93 12.43
C PRO A 101 -20.64 32.24 11.42
N ALA A 102 -21.31 31.17 11.86
CA ALA A 102 -22.26 30.36 11.08
C ALA A 102 -23.58 31.11 10.77
N HIS A 103 -23.51 32.37 10.35
CA HIS A 103 -24.70 33.23 10.33
C HIS A 103 -25.66 32.99 9.18
N HIS A 104 -25.28 32.23 8.14
CA HIS A 104 -26.21 31.79 7.12
C HIS A 104 -25.87 30.37 6.68
N SER A 105 -26.88 29.50 6.65
CA SER A 105 -26.77 28.21 5.95
C SER A 105 -26.39 28.49 4.50
N SER A 106 -25.16 28.13 4.11
CA SER A 106 -24.72 28.30 2.72
C SER A 106 -25.77 27.68 1.79
N PRO A 107 -26.22 28.38 0.74
CA PRO A 107 -27.18 27.83 -0.21
C PRO A 107 -26.56 26.73 -1.08
N PHE A 108 -25.26 26.43 -0.92
CA PHE A 108 -24.53 25.41 -1.66
C PHE A 108 -24.29 24.16 -0.81
N ARG A 109 -24.39 22.99 -1.44
CA ARG A 109 -24.06 21.68 -0.87
C ARG A 109 -22.92 21.05 -1.64
N LEU A 110 -22.03 20.39 -0.93
CA LEU A 110 -20.95 19.58 -1.49
C LEU A 110 -21.23 18.12 -1.20
N ASP A 111 -21.25 17.30 -2.25
CA ASP A 111 -21.27 15.85 -2.09
C ASP A 111 -19.88 15.33 -1.72
N SER A 112 -19.80 14.63 -0.59
CA SER A 112 -18.54 14.22 0.03
C SER A 112 -17.71 13.23 -0.77
N ARG A 113 -18.30 12.51 -1.74
CA ARG A 113 -17.60 11.49 -2.53
C ARG A 113 -17.35 11.93 -3.96
N SER A 114 -18.34 12.54 -4.60
CA SER A 114 -18.23 12.98 -5.99
C SER A 114 -17.55 14.33 -6.16
N GLY A 115 -17.49 15.15 -5.10
CA GLY A 115 -16.97 16.52 -5.17
C GLY A 115 -17.91 17.48 -5.90
N ASN A 116 -19.15 17.07 -6.20
CA ASN A 116 -20.14 17.92 -6.87
C ASN A 116 -20.66 18.98 -5.91
N ILE A 117 -20.62 20.24 -6.35
CA ILE A 117 -21.23 21.37 -5.67
C ILE A 117 -22.58 21.66 -6.33
N THR A 118 -23.65 21.55 -5.56
CA THR A 118 -25.03 21.75 -6.02
C THR A 118 -25.69 22.89 -5.27
N LEU A 119 -26.68 23.52 -5.90
CA LEU A 119 -27.52 24.50 -5.25
C LEU A 119 -28.55 23.78 -4.36
N ALA A 120 -28.50 23.98 -3.05
CA ALA A 120 -29.34 23.29 -2.08
C ALA A 120 -30.76 23.84 -2.00
N GLN A 121 -30.90 25.15 -2.20
CA GLN A 121 -32.15 25.89 -2.04
C GLN A 121 -32.22 27.04 -3.04
N ARG A 122 -33.44 27.58 -3.23
CA ARG A 122 -33.64 28.76 -4.07
C ARG A 122 -32.85 29.94 -3.51
N LEU A 123 -32.12 30.63 -4.39
CA LEU A 123 -31.38 31.84 -4.03
C LEU A 123 -32.37 33.00 -3.83
N LEU A 124 -32.15 33.76 -2.75
CA LEU A 124 -32.89 34.96 -2.40
C LEU A 124 -32.02 36.20 -2.58
N GLY A 125 -32.60 37.39 -2.47
CA GLY A 125 -31.85 38.65 -2.54
C GLY A 125 -30.74 38.76 -1.48
N THR A 126 -30.86 38.03 -0.36
CA THR A 126 -29.82 37.94 0.67
C THR A 126 -28.62 37.10 0.25
N ASP A 127 -28.78 36.26 -0.78
CA ASP A 127 -27.72 35.38 -1.28
C ASP A 127 -26.94 36.01 -2.44
N LEU A 128 -27.22 37.26 -2.82
CA LEU A 128 -26.47 37.96 -3.87
C LEU A 128 -25.04 38.28 -3.42
N GLY A 129 -24.11 38.29 -4.37
CA GLY A 129 -22.71 38.62 -4.13
C GLY A 129 -21.80 37.40 -3.98
N MET A 130 -20.64 37.61 -3.36
CA MET A 130 -19.57 36.62 -3.30
C MET A 130 -19.76 35.64 -2.15
N HIS A 131 -19.77 34.35 -2.49
CA HIS A 131 -19.71 33.24 -1.55
C HIS A 131 -18.35 32.57 -1.63
N HIS A 132 -17.71 32.41 -0.47
CA HIS A 132 -16.42 31.74 -0.34
C HIS A 132 -16.62 30.39 0.34
N LEU A 133 -16.55 29.31 -0.43
CA LEU A 133 -16.59 27.95 0.12
C LEU A 133 -15.17 27.51 0.45
N PHE A 134 -14.89 27.29 1.73
CA PHE A 134 -13.62 26.74 2.19
C PHE A 134 -13.71 25.22 2.20
N ILE A 135 -13.03 24.57 1.27
CA ILE A 135 -13.18 23.13 1.05
C ILE A 135 -11.90 22.40 1.45
N VAL A 136 -12.08 21.35 2.24
CA VAL A 136 -11.03 20.44 2.67
C VAL A 136 -11.19 19.14 1.87
N VAL A 137 -10.13 18.76 1.17
CA VAL A 137 -10.00 17.51 0.43
C VAL A 137 -9.05 16.63 1.22
N SER A 138 -9.49 15.47 1.66
CA SER A 138 -8.74 14.58 2.55
C SER A 138 -8.76 13.17 2.01
N ASP A 139 -7.66 12.43 2.15
CA ASP A 139 -7.66 10.98 1.99
C ASP A 139 -8.16 10.26 3.26
N GLY A 140 -8.22 8.93 3.20
CA GLY A 140 -8.56 8.04 4.31
C GLY A 140 -7.37 7.29 4.89
N GLY A 141 -6.15 7.74 4.62
CA GLY A 141 -4.94 6.97 4.86
C GLY A 141 -4.50 6.88 6.33
N LYS A 142 -3.53 5.99 6.57
CA LYS A 142 -2.92 5.72 7.90
C LYS A 142 -1.42 5.99 7.88
N PRO A 143 -0.80 6.45 8.99
CA PRO A 143 -1.33 6.56 10.35
C PRO A 143 -2.27 7.73 10.59
N ALA A 144 -2.22 8.74 9.74
CA ALA A 144 -3.15 9.87 9.74
C ALA A 144 -3.50 10.25 8.30
N PRO A 145 -4.72 10.75 8.07
CA PRO A 145 -5.11 11.24 6.76
C PRO A 145 -4.35 12.52 6.40
N LEU A 146 -3.97 12.66 5.13
CA LEU A 146 -3.43 13.89 4.57
C LEU A 146 -4.55 14.69 3.91
N HIS A 147 -4.35 16.02 3.78
CA HIS A 147 -5.39 16.89 3.23
C HIS A 147 -4.83 18.13 2.56
N THR A 148 -5.58 18.60 1.57
CA THR A 148 -5.37 19.87 0.86
C THR A 148 -6.60 20.75 1.03
N THR A 149 -6.39 22.04 1.25
CA THR A 149 -7.48 23.02 1.35
C THR A 149 -7.55 23.93 0.13
N VAL A 150 -8.76 24.19 -0.36
CA VAL A 150 -9.00 25.04 -1.53
C VAL A 150 -10.19 25.98 -1.30
N TRP A 151 -10.12 27.18 -1.88
CA TRP A 151 -11.24 28.10 -1.96
C TRP A 151 -12.00 27.94 -3.26
N VAL A 152 -13.32 27.83 -3.17
CA VAL A 152 -14.21 27.98 -4.33
C VAL A 152 -14.98 29.28 -4.18
N ASN A 153 -14.79 30.18 -5.14
CA ASN A 153 -15.39 31.49 -5.17
C ASN A 153 -16.60 31.46 -6.12
N LEU A 154 -17.80 31.67 -5.57
CA LEU A 154 -19.05 31.69 -6.31
C LEU A 154 -19.65 33.09 -6.23
N LEU A 155 -19.88 33.72 -7.39
CA LEU A 155 -20.58 34.99 -7.49
C LEU A 155 -22.05 34.72 -7.82
N VAL A 156 -22.96 35.08 -6.93
CA VAL A 156 -24.39 35.08 -7.24
C VAL A 156 -24.78 36.44 -7.82
N ASN A 157 -25.24 36.46 -9.07
CA ASN A 157 -25.55 37.70 -9.78
C ASN A 157 -26.86 37.62 -10.57
N GLU A 158 -27.78 38.55 -10.30
CA GLU A 158 -29.10 38.67 -10.95
C GLU A 158 -29.04 38.90 -12.45
N THR A 159 -27.95 39.48 -12.98
CA THR A 159 -27.84 39.81 -14.41
C THR A 159 -27.42 38.62 -15.27
N MET A 160 -27.28 37.42 -14.69
CA MET A 160 -26.75 36.25 -15.38
C MET A 160 -27.85 35.25 -15.74
N GLU A 161 -27.71 34.62 -16.91
CA GLU A 161 -28.59 33.51 -17.30
C GLU A 161 -28.37 32.29 -16.38
N PRO A 162 -29.40 31.44 -16.19
CA PRO A 162 -29.28 30.23 -15.40
C PRO A 162 -28.15 29.33 -15.90
N CYS A 163 -27.34 28.77 -14.98
CA CYS A 163 -26.35 27.76 -15.34
C CYS A 163 -27.05 26.54 -15.95
N HIS A 164 -27.04 26.39 -17.28
CA HIS A 164 -27.53 25.22 -18.00
C HIS A 164 -26.36 24.27 -18.28
N LEU A 165 -26.41 23.05 -17.75
CA LEU A 165 -25.37 22.02 -17.91
C LEU A 165 -25.45 21.28 -19.27
N ASP A 166 -25.79 21.98 -20.36
CA ASP A 166 -25.98 21.36 -21.69
C ASP A 166 -24.74 21.46 -22.61
N SER A 167 -23.62 21.98 -22.11
CA SER A 167 -22.40 22.22 -22.91
C SER A 167 -21.10 21.71 -22.27
N VAL A 168 -21.16 20.64 -21.48
CA VAL A 168 -19.93 19.86 -21.23
C VAL A 168 -19.66 19.04 -22.50
N PRO A 169 -18.57 19.28 -23.25
CA PRO A 169 -18.23 18.39 -24.36
C PRO A 169 -18.07 16.97 -23.78
N ARG A 170 -18.85 16.03 -24.32
CA ARG A 170 -18.92 14.61 -23.90
C ARG A 170 -17.60 13.83 -24.09
N SER A 171 -16.50 14.51 -24.37
CA SER A 171 -15.19 13.89 -24.53
C SER A 171 -14.11 14.85 -24.04
N LEU A 172 -13.58 14.61 -22.84
CA LEU A 172 -12.17 14.92 -22.62
C LEU A 172 -11.37 14.00 -23.53
N PRO A 173 -10.45 14.51 -24.37
CA PRO A 173 -9.38 13.67 -24.86
C PRO A 173 -8.47 13.41 -23.67
N TYR A 174 -8.78 12.40 -22.86
CA TYR A 174 -7.77 11.81 -21.98
C TYR A 174 -6.76 11.13 -22.89
N ARG A 175 -5.82 11.93 -23.39
CA ARG A 175 -4.62 11.42 -24.02
C ARG A 175 -3.85 10.78 -22.87
N LEU A 176 -3.87 9.45 -22.86
CA LEU A 176 -3.00 8.62 -22.03
C LEU A 176 -1.63 9.29 -21.97
N ALA A 177 -1.17 9.59 -20.75
CA ALA A 177 0.22 9.96 -20.55
C ALA A 177 1.10 8.88 -21.23
N PRO A 178 2.17 9.26 -21.93
CA PRO A 178 3.05 8.29 -22.54
C PRO A 178 3.62 7.40 -21.44
N THR A 179 3.57 6.08 -21.68
CA THR A 179 4.29 5.07 -20.91
C THR A 179 5.74 5.50 -20.73
N PRO A 180 6.32 5.42 -19.52
CA PRO A 180 7.76 5.58 -19.34
C PRO A 180 8.45 4.30 -19.82
N ALA A 181 8.58 4.16 -21.13
CA ALA A 181 9.57 3.26 -21.73
C ALA A 181 10.74 4.14 -22.18
N GLU A 182 11.93 3.76 -21.71
CA GLU A 182 13.26 4.34 -22.01
C GLU A 182 13.76 5.42 -21.03
N ALA A 183 14.05 4.99 -19.80
CA ALA A 183 15.11 5.63 -19.01
C ALA A 183 16.47 5.10 -19.51
N PRO A 184 17.48 5.97 -19.77
CA PRO A 184 18.83 5.52 -20.07
C PRO A 184 19.51 4.98 -18.81
N ILE A 185 20.36 3.97 -19.01
CA ILE A 185 21.25 3.40 -18.00
C ILE A 185 22.15 4.53 -17.48
N CYS A 186 21.95 4.96 -16.23
CA CYS A 186 22.89 5.83 -15.54
C CYS A 186 23.90 4.95 -14.79
N ASP A 187 25.15 5.07 -15.22
CA ASP A 187 26.32 4.48 -14.57
C ASP A 187 26.42 4.91 -13.10
N MET A 188 26.93 3.97 -12.30
CA MET A 188 27.13 4.11 -10.86
C MET A 188 28.02 5.30 -10.53
N GLU A 189 27.57 6.15 -9.60
CA GLU A 189 28.48 6.90 -8.75
C GLU A 189 28.10 6.76 -7.27
N GLU A 190 29.10 6.33 -6.52
CA GLU A 190 29.07 5.87 -5.14
C GLU A 190 28.92 7.05 -4.17
N ARG A 191 27.93 7.03 -3.28
CA ARG A 191 27.94 7.86 -2.05
C ARG A 191 27.04 7.29 -0.95
N THR A 192 27.71 6.59 -0.05
CA THR A 192 27.56 6.52 1.42
C THR A 192 26.29 7.04 2.14
N THR A 193 25.87 6.18 3.09
CA THR A 193 25.28 6.39 4.44
C THR A 193 23.75 6.42 4.60
N GLY A 194 23.28 5.53 5.50
CA GLY A 194 21.94 5.57 6.10
C GLY A 194 21.35 4.19 6.39
N SER A 195 21.75 3.55 7.49
CA SER A 195 21.23 2.25 7.90
C SER A 195 19.84 2.36 8.52
N ALA A 196 18.80 1.93 7.81
CA ALA A 196 17.52 1.55 8.39
C ALA A 196 17.36 0.02 8.30
N GLN A 197 17.35 -0.65 9.45
CA GLN A 197 17.14 -2.10 9.54
C GLN A 197 15.63 -2.38 9.55
N LEU A 198 15.12 -2.96 8.47
CA LEU A 198 13.75 -3.46 8.40
C LEU A 198 13.69 -4.85 9.06
N ILE A 199 12.98 -4.95 10.18
CA ILE A 199 12.67 -6.20 10.89
C ILE A 199 11.21 -6.57 10.58
N PHE A 200 10.91 -7.88 10.53
CA PHE A 200 9.63 -8.58 10.27
C PHE A 200 9.41 -8.90 8.77
N PHE A 201 9.38 -10.16 8.30
CA PHE A 201 8.68 -11.36 8.79
C PHE A 201 9.53 -12.65 8.60
N VAL A 202 10.07 -13.21 9.69
CA VAL A 202 10.80 -14.51 9.67
C VAL A 202 10.05 -15.61 10.48
N GLY A 203 8.91 -15.26 11.10
CA GLY A 203 8.24 -16.13 12.10
C GLY A 203 7.50 -17.36 11.54
N LEU A 204 6.85 -17.29 10.38
CA LEU A 204 6.09 -18.43 9.84
C LEU A 204 6.94 -19.40 9.02
N GLY A 205 7.93 -18.88 8.27
CA GLY A 205 8.80 -19.71 7.43
C GLY A 205 9.73 -20.63 8.24
N MET A 206 10.26 -20.16 9.38
CA MET A 206 11.18 -20.94 10.20
C MET A 206 10.51 -22.08 10.99
N MET A 207 9.23 -21.93 11.32
CA MET A 207 8.46 -23.00 11.98
C MET A 207 8.20 -24.15 11.01
N LEU A 208 7.85 -23.85 9.75
CA LEU A 208 7.61 -24.86 8.73
C LEU A 208 8.89 -25.62 8.34
N THR A 209 10.04 -24.92 8.24
CA THR A 209 11.32 -25.60 7.93
C THR A 209 11.80 -26.48 9.08
N SER A 210 11.63 -26.05 10.34
CA SER A 210 11.96 -26.87 11.51
C SER A 210 11.07 -28.12 11.63
N ILE A 211 9.77 -28.00 11.35
CA ILE A 211 8.84 -29.14 11.36
C ILE A 211 9.21 -30.13 10.25
N CYS A 212 9.53 -29.66 9.04
CA CYS A 212 9.98 -30.52 7.94
C CYS A 212 11.27 -31.28 8.28
N LEU A 213 12.25 -30.63 8.92
CA LEU A 213 13.49 -31.28 9.33
C LEU A 213 13.27 -32.31 10.45
N PHE A 214 12.36 -32.03 11.39
CA PHE A 214 12.00 -32.97 12.46
C PHE A 214 11.27 -34.21 11.92
N VAL A 215 10.35 -34.02 10.96
CA VAL A 215 9.66 -35.15 10.30
C VAL A 215 10.64 -35.97 9.48
N ALA A 216 11.54 -35.34 8.72
CA ALA A 216 12.55 -36.04 7.92
C ALA A 216 13.51 -36.88 8.80
N THR A 217 13.99 -36.31 9.91
CA THR A 217 14.85 -37.02 10.87
C THR A 217 14.11 -38.14 11.59
N ALA A 218 12.85 -37.95 11.98
CA ALA A 218 12.02 -38.99 12.58
C ALA A 218 11.76 -40.16 11.61
N VAL A 219 11.46 -39.88 10.34
CA VAL A 219 11.27 -40.90 9.30
C VAL A 219 12.56 -41.69 9.06
N PHE A 220 13.70 -41.01 9.02
CA PHE A 220 15.01 -41.64 8.88
C PHE A 220 15.35 -42.54 10.09
N TYR A 221 15.11 -42.04 11.30
CA TYR A 221 15.31 -42.80 12.53
C TYR A 221 14.44 -44.07 12.60
N LEU A 222 13.15 -43.94 12.23
CA LEU A 222 12.24 -45.08 12.18
C LEU A 222 12.64 -46.10 11.10
N LYS A 223 13.16 -45.64 9.95
CA LYS A 223 13.72 -46.53 8.92
C LYS A 223 14.96 -47.29 9.41
N GLN A 224 15.82 -46.66 10.22
CA GLN A 224 16.99 -47.34 10.80
C GLN A 224 16.58 -48.37 11.86
N LYS A 225 15.62 -48.06 12.73
CA LYS A 225 15.13 -49.00 13.75
C LYS A 225 14.51 -50.25 13.13
N LYS A 226 13.89 -50.13 11.96
CA LYS A 226 13.33 -51.27 11.20
C LYS A 226 14.40 -52.15 10.52
N ARG A 227 15.65 -51.66 10.42
CA ARG A 227 16.79 -52.36 9.79
C ARG A 227 17.73 -53.06 10.77
N SER A 228 17.56 -52.93 12.08
CA SER A 228 18.37 -53.66 13.06
C SER A 228 17.72 -55.03 13.37
N PRO A 229 18.31 -56.17 12.95
CA PRO A 229 17.78 -57.49 13.27
C PRO A 229 18.02 -57.85 14.74
N ARG A 230 16.99 -58.40 15.39
CA ARG A 230 17.07 -59.05 16.72
C ARG A 230 18.18 -60.10 16.71
N GLN A 231 19.22 -59.92 17.53
CA GLN A 231 20.13 -61.01 17.87
C GLN A 231 19.39 -62.05 18.74
N ASN A 232 19.54 -63.30 18.32
CA ASN A 232 18.90 -64.50 18.86
C ASN A 232 19.28 -64.78 20.33
N LYS A 233 18.27 -65.14 21.14
CA LYS A 233 18.44 -66.03 22.29
C LYS A 233 17.94 -67.43 21.88
N THR A 234 18.83 -68.40 21.83
CA THR A 234 18.50 -69.84 21.81
C THR A 234 19.43 -70.52 22.82
N GLY A 235 18.83 -71.18 23.82
CA GLY A 235 19.51 -71.67 25.02
C GLY A 235 20.04 -73.09 24.94
N GLN A 236 20.59 -73.56 26.07
CA GLN A 236 20.54 -74.96 26.48
C GLN A 236 20.86 -75.11 27.98
N ILE A 237 20.36 -76.22 28.51
CA ILE A 237 20.17 -76.66 29.90
C ILE A 237 21.48 -77.22 30.50
N GLY A 238 21.68 -77.13 31.82
CA GLY A 238 22.72 -77.91 32.52
C GLY A 238 22.97 -77.49 33.98
N GLU A 239 22.34 -78.24 34.89
CA GLU A 239 22.78 -78.69 36.24
C GLU A 239 23.82 -77.93 37.09
N ASN A 240 23.44 -77.81 38.38
CA ASN A 240 24.20 -78.07 39.61
C ASN A 240 25.22 -77.06 40.20
N GLU A 241 25.07 -76.94 41.52
CA GLU A 241 26.02 -76.62 42.60
C GLU A 241 26.18 -75.19 43.15
N ILE A 242 26.28 -75.18 44.49
CA ILE A 242 26.25 -74.08 45.46
C ILE A 242 27.72 -73.65 45.78
N PRO A 243 28.00 -72.71 46.72
CA PRO A 243 28.60 -71.42 46.43
C PRO A 243 30.06 -71.31 46.93
N GLU A 244 30.89 -70.38 46.41
CA GLU A 244 31.98 -69.84 47.24
C GLU A 244 32.59 -68.51 46.73
N ASN A 245 32.66 -67.57 47.66
CA ASN A 245 33.83 -66.75 48.04
C ASN A 245 34.58 -65.84 47.03
N ARG A 246 34.52 -64.54 47.35
CA ARG A 246 35.65 -63.61 47.67
C ARG A 246 36.47 -62.89 46.57
N LYS A 247 36.78 -61.63 46.95
CA LYS A 247 37.86 -60.66 46.54
C LYS A 247 37.50 -59.75 45.34
N ILE A 248 37.34 -58.43 45.48
CA ILE A 248 38.22 -57.33 45.96
C ILE A 248 39.44 -57.06 45.05
N LEU A 249 39.67 -55.75 44.80
CA LEU A 249 40.83 -55.02 44.23
C LEU A 249 40.90 -55.06 42.69
N LEU A 250 41.05 -53.95 41.94
CA LEU A 250 41.41 -52.54 42.18
C LEU A 250 40.65 -51.68 41.17
#